data_AF-A0A2H0D6L0-F1
#
_entry.id   AF-A0A2H0D6L0-F1
#
_cell.length_a   1.000
_cell.length_b   1.000
_cell.length_c   1.000
_cell.angle_alpha   90.00
_cell.angle_beta   90.00
_cell.angle_gamma   90.00
#
_symmetry.space_group_name_H-M   'P 1'
#
loop_
_entity.id
_entity.type
_entity.pdbx_description
1 polymer ?
#
loop_
_entity_poly.entity_id
_entity_poly.type
_entity_poly.pdbx_seq_one_letter_code
_entity_poly.pdbx_strand_id
1 'polypeptide(L)'
;MKQQNPIHYLRFSFLFLTVFINFNCQEKKISPTKGYLKAYADESVYNLILKEKDAFDSLYTEAKIEVEPLTAREGIARILNNEIKLFICSRDFNKEEIEFIKQKKSDLQSFKFCYDAV
;
A
#
# COMPACT_ATOMS: atom_id res chain seq x y z
N MET A 1 28.65 -24.98 55.37
CA MET A 1 27.36 -24.89 54.63
C MET A 1 27.26 -23.48 54.06
N LYS A 2 27.41 -23.31 52.74
CA LYS A 2 27.49 -21.99 52.10
C LYS A 2 26.09 -21.50 51.76
N GLN A 3 25.60 -20.50 52.48
CA GLN A 3 24.29 -19.89 52.29
C GLN A 3 24.29 -19.12 50.97
N GLN A 4 23.62 -19.66 49.94
CA GLN A 4 23.47 -18.98 48.65
C GLN A 4 22.38 -17.91 48.77
N ASN A 5 22.77 -16.65 48.54
CA ASN A 5 21.87 -15.51 48.71
C ASN A 5 20.80 -15.46 47.59
N PRO A 6 19.51 -15.39 47.92
CA PRO A 6 18.40 -15.43 46.95
C PRO A 6 18.33 -14.22 46.01
N ILE A 7 19.05 -13.14 46.37
CA ILE A 7 19.09 -11.87 45.64
C ILE A 7 19.80 -12.04 44.27
N HIS A 8 20.77 -12.95 44.15
CA HIS A 8 21.46 -13.19 42.88
C HIS A 8 20.55 -13.87 41.85
N TYR A 9 19.69 -14.80 42.29
CA TYR A 9 18.71 -15.46 41.41
C TYR A 9 17.64 -14.48 40.93
N LEU A 10 17.23 -13.53 41.77
CA LEU A 10 16.27 -12.49 41.39
C LEU A 10 16.85 -11.52 40.35
N ARG A 11 18.13 -11.14 40.49
CA ARG A 11 18.85 -10.30 39.52
C ARG A 11 19.12 -11.03 38.19
N PHE A 12 19.48 -12.30 38.24
CA PHE A 12 19.67 -13.13 37.03
C PHE A 12 18.35 -13.36 36.28
N SER A 13 17.25 -13.58 37.02
CA SER A 13 15.90 -13.72 36.45
C SER A 13 15.45 -12.44 35.73
N PHE A 14 15.68 -11.27 36.34
CA PHE A 14 15.35 -9.99 35.72
C PHE A 14 16.19 -9.70 34.46
N LEU A 15 17.47 -10.09 34.46
CA LEU A 15 18.36 -9.97 33.29
C LEU A 15 17.94 -10.92 32.15
N PHE A 16 17.49 -12.13 32.46
CA PHE A 16 16.97 -13.07 31.45
C PHE A 16 15.65 -12.59 30.86
N LEU A 17 14.75 -12.03 31.68
CA LEU A 17 13.46 -11.54 31.22
C LEU A 17 13.59 -10.40 30.21
N THR A 18 14.55 -9.47 30.38
CA THR A 18 14.76 -8.35 29.45
C THR A 18 15.36 -8.77 28.11
N VAL A 19 16.14 -9.85 28.07
CA VAL A 19 16.71 -10.40 26.81
C VAL A 19 15.62 -11.03 25.93
N PHE A 20 14.60 -11.67 26.51
CA PHE A 20 13.53 -12.31 25.75
C PHE A 20 12.55 -11.32 25.08
N ILE A 21 12.37 -10.12 25.62
CA ILE A 21 11.39 -9.13 25.09
C ILE A 21 11.90 -8.46 23.80
N ASN A 22 13.20 -8.55 23.49
CA ASN A 22 13.81 -7.85 22.37
C ASN A 22 13.84 -8.66 21.05
N PHE A 23 13.34 -9.90 21.03
CA PHE A 23 13.52 -10.81 19.89
C PHE A 23 12.33 -10.93 18.91
N ASN A 24 11.27 -10.12 19.05
CA ASN A 24 10.04 -10.35 18.29
C ASN A 24 9.51 -9.11 17.55
N CYS A 25 10.36 -8.48 16.74
CA CYS A 25 9.91 -7.56 15.71
C CYS A 25 10.36 -8.07 14.34
N GLN A 26 9.60 -8.99 13.75
CA GLN A 26 9.74 -9.33 12.34
C GLN A 26 8.92 -8.31 11.54
N GLU A 27 9.60 -7.36 10.90
CA GLU A 27 8.96 -6.47 9.93
C GLU A 27 8.38 -7.32 8.78
N LYS A 28 7.08 -7.18 8.54
CA LYS A 28 6.43 -7.77 7.37
C LYS A 28 7.03 -7.11 6.12
N LYS A 29 7.86 -7.84 5.38
CA LYS A 29 8.45 -7.35 4.12
C LYS A 29 7.35 -7.08 3.10
N ILE A 30 7.14 -5.81 2.79
CA ILE A 30 6.28 -5.38 1.69
C ILE A 30 7.00 -5.73 0.38
N SER A 31 6.28 -6.40 -0.52
CA SER A 31 6.78 -6.72 -1.86
C SER A 31 5.62 -6.61 -2.85
N PRO A 32 5.86 -6.57 -4.17
CA PRO A 32 4.76 -6.58 -5.15
C PRO A 32 3.78 -7.75 -4.94
N THR A 33 4.25 -8.86 -4.38
CA THR A 33 3.46 -10.08 -4.15
C THR A 33 3.09 -10.27 -2.67
N LYS A 34 3.31 -9.26 -1.81
CA LYS A 34 2.95 -9.27 -0.37
C LYS A 34 2.58 -7.88 0.13
N GLY A 35 1.36 -7.73 0.65
CA GLY A 35 0.91 -6.46 1.22
C GLY A 35 -0.53 -6.12 0.86
N TYR A 36 -0.91 -4.86 1.08
CA TYR A 36 -2.25 -4.36 0.78
C TYR A 36 -2.16 -3.04 0.02
N LEU A 37 -2.97 -2.90 -1.03
CA LEU A 37 -3.10 -1.67 -1.81
C LEU A 37 -4.58 -1.33 -2.00
N LYS A 38 -4.98 -0.13 -1.59
CA LYS A 38 -6.26 0.44 -2.00
C LYS A 38 -6.07 1.30 -3.24
N ALA A 39 -6.77 0.95 -4.30
CA ALA A 39 -6.76 1.60 -5.59
C ALA A 39 -8.18 2.03 -5.97
N TYR A 40 -8.25 2.96 -6.91
CA TYR A 40 -9.50 3.46 -7.45
C TYR A 40 -9.47 3.34 -8.97
N ALA A 41 -10.61 3.07 -9.59
CA ALA A 41 -10.71 2.98 -11.04
C ALA A 41 -11.90 3.79 -11.56
N ASP A 42 -11.75 4.37 -12.74
CA ASP A 42 -12.84 5.01 -13.45
C ASP A 42 -13.94 4.00 -13.75
N GLU A 43 -15.19 4.43 -13.59
CA GLU A 43 -16.37 3.60 -13.83
C GLU A 43 -16.35 2.95 -15.22
N SER A 44 -15.81 3.65 -16.22
CA SER A 44 -15.70 3.16 -17.60
C SER A 44 -14.83 1.91 -17.76
N VAL A 45 -13.84 1.72 -16.88
CA VAL A 45 -12.87 0.60 -16.94
C VAL A 45 -12.95 -0.31 -15.71
N TYR A 46 -13.78 0.02 -14.71
CA TYR A 46 -13.85 -0.68 -13.44
C TYR A 46 -14.01 -2.20 -13.57
N ASN A 47 -14.93 -2.66 -14.42
CA ASN A 47 -15.18 -4.09 -14.63
C ASN A 47 -13.97 -4.83 -15.24
N LEU A 48 -13.16 -4.15 -16.07
CA LEU A 48 -11.93 -4.73 -16.61
C LEU A 48 -10.88 -4.85 -15.51
N ILE A 49 -10.69 -3.77 -14.73
CA ILE A 49 -9.73 -3.76 -13.62
C ILE A 49 -10.09 -4.78 -12.55
N LEU A 50 -11.38 -5.01 -12.29
CA LEU A 50 -11.82 -6.00 -11.31
C LEU A 50 -11.38 -7.42 -11.71
N LYS A 51 -11.51 -7.79 -12.98
CA LYS A 51 -11.05 -9.09 -13.49
C LYS A 51 -9.54 -9.26 -13.32
N GLU A 52 -8.78 -8.20 -13.59
CA GLU A 52 -7.32 -8.23 -13.48
C GLU A 52 -6.86 -8.30 -12.03
N LYS A 53 -7.57 -7.61 -11.13
CA LYS A 53 -7.38 -7.74 -9.69
C LYS A 53 -7.73 -9.15 -9.21
N ASP A 54 -8.79 -9.78 -9.71
CA ASP A 54 -9.16 -11.15 -9.32
C ASP A 54 -8.12 -12.17 -9.80
N ALA A 55 -7.63 -12.01 -11.04
CA ALA A 55 -6.54 -12.82 -11.57
C ALA A 55 -5.27 -12.66 -10.72
N PHE A 56 -4.91 -11.42 -10.36
CA PHE A 56 -3.76 -11.12 -9.52
C PHE A 56 -3.89 -11.72 -8.11
N ASP A 57 -5.04 -11.51 -7.44
CA ASP A 57 -5.31 -12.04 -6.09
C ASP A 57 -5.26 -13.59 -6.09
N SER A 58 -5.63 -14.25 -7.19
CA SER A 58 -5.54 -15.71 -7.32
C SER A 58 -4.11 -16.25 -7.39
N LEU A 59 -3.18 -15.46 -7.96
CA LEU A 59 -1.78 -15.83 -8.10
C LEU A 59 -0.97 -15.50 -6.85
N TYR A 60 -1.34 -14.42 -6.15
CA TYR A 60 -0.58 -13.87 -5.03
C TYR A 60 -1.44 -13.75 -3.78
N THR A 61 -1.69 -14.86 -3.10
CA THR A 61 -2.58 -14.91 -1.92
C THR A 61 -2.14 -14.04 -0.73
N GLU A 62 -0.86 -13.64 -0.69
CA GLU A 62 -0.30 -12.75 0.34
C GLU A 62 -0.38 -11.26 -0.05
N ALA A 63 -0.78 -10.96 -1.28
CA ALA A 63 -1.07 -9.60 -1.74
C ALA A 63 -2.58 -9.41 -1.85
N LYS A 64 -3.06 -8.23 -1.43
CA LYS A 64 -4.47 -7.88 -1.55
C LYS A 64 -4.62 -6.52 -2.18
N ILE A 65 -5.34 -6.46 -3.29
CA ILE A 65 -5.70 -5.19 -3.93
C ILE A 65 -7.19 -4.95 -3.68
N GLU A 66 -7.56 -3.79 -3.14
CA GLU A 66 -8.93 -3.32 -3.06
C GLU A 66 -9.15 -2.27 -4.15
N VAL A 67 -10.22 -2.39 -4.94
CA VAL A 67 -10.52 -1.47 -6.03
C VAL A 67 -11.92 -0.94 -5.83
N GLU A 68 -12.07 0.39 -5.77
CA GLU A 68 -13.35 1.07 -5.70
C GLU A 68 -13.59 1.93 -6.96
N PRO A 69 -14.82 2.01 -7.49
CA PRO A 69 -15.14 2.86 -8.62
C PRO A 69 -15.18 4.33 -8.19
N LEU A 70 -14.72 5.23 -9.06
CA LEU A 70 -14.93 6.68 -8.98
C LEU A 70 -15.21 7.21 -10.38
N THR A 71 -15.86 8.37 -10.51
CA THR A 71 -15.88 9.05 -11.80
C THR A 71 -14.48 9.55 -12.17
N ALA A 72 -14.13 9.58 -13.46
CA ALA A 72 -12.84 10.14 -13.93
C ALA A 72 -12.52 11.53 -13.35
N ARG A 73 -13.54 12.40 -13.21
CA ARG A 73 -13.37 13.75 -12.65
C ARG A 73 -13.02 13.70 -11.16
N GLU A 74 -13.74 12.89 -10.39
CA GLU A 74 -13.49 12.75 -8.96
C GLU A 74 -12.13 12.10 -8.70
N GLY A 75 -11.82 10.99 -9.36
CA GLY A 75 -10.54 10.29 -9.18
C GLY A 75 -9.35 11.18 -9.51
N ILE A 76 -9.43 11.99 -10.57
CA ILE A 76 -8.36 12.94 -10.92
C ILE A 76 -8.25 14.08 -9.90
N ALA A 77 -9.35 14.62 -9.40
CA ALA A 77 -9.27 15.62 -8.34
C ALA A 77 -8.61 15.06 -7.06
N ARG A 78 -8.99 13.84 -6.65
CA ARG A 78 -8.47 13.21 -5.42
C ARG A 78 -6.99 12.82 -5.54
N ILE A 79 -6.54 12.31 -6.69
CA ILE A 79 -5.11 11.99 -6.90
C ILE A 79 -4.26 13.27 -6.96
N LEU A 80 -4.76 14.35 -7.56
CA LEU A 80 -4.07 15.65 -7.62
C LEU A 80 -3.96 16.31 -6.23
N ASN A 81 -4.92 16.06 -5.35
CA ASN A 81 -4.90 16.49 -3.96
C ASN A 81 -4.14 15.53 -3.03
N ASN A 82 -3.53 14.47 -3.56
CA ASN A 82 -2.80 13.46 -2.81
C ASN A 82 -3.65 12.73 -1.75
N GLU A 83 -4.98 12.63 -1.98
CA GLU A 83 -5.92 11.95 -1.09
C GLU A 83 -5.96 10.44 -1.32
N ILE A 84 -5.60 10.01 -2.53
CA ILE A 84 -5.53 8.60 -2.94
C ILE A 84 -4.14 8.33 -3.53
N LYS A 85 -3.73 7.06 -3.59
CA LYS A 85 -2.39 6.69 -4.07
C LYS A 85 -2.33 6.18 -5.50
N LEU A 86 -3.43 5.61 -5.99
CA LEU A 86 -3.54 5.05 -7.32
C LEU A 86 -4.94 5.27 -7.86
N PHE A 87 -5.01 5.87 -9.04
CA PHE A 87 -6.24 6.01 -9.81
C PHE A 87 -5.99 5.50 -11.24
N ILE A 88 -6.89 4.65 -11.72
CA ILE A 88 -6.81 4.02 -13.04
C ILE A 88 -7.92 4.62 -13.89
N CYS A 89 -7.58 5.21 -15.03
CA CYS A 89 -8.57 5.79 -15.94
C CYS A 89 -8.12 5.69 -17.39
N SER A 90 -9.07 5.83 -18.31
CA SER A 90 -8.85 5.76 -19.76
C SER A 90 -8.45 7.09 -20.39
N ARG A 91 -8.66 8.21 -19.69
CA ARG A 91 -8.32 9.55 -20.21
C ARG A 91 -7.00 10.08 -19.67
N ASP A 92 -6.31 10.85 -20.49
CA ASP A 92 -5.17 11.67 -20.05
C ASP A 92 -5.64 12.93 -19.28
N PHE A 93 -4.71 13.59 -18.59
CA PHE A 93 -4.95 14.87 -17.93
C PHE A 93 -5.28 15.97 -18.96
N ASN A 94 -6.21 16.87 -18.61
CA ASN A 94 -6.48 18.06 -19.40
C ASN A 94 -5.42 19.16 -19.16
N LYS A 95 -5.54 20.28 -19.88
CA LYS A 95 -4.54 21.37 -19.82
C LYS A 95 -4.47 21.98 -18.42
N GLU A 96 -5.62 22.19 -17.79
CA GLU A 96 -5.73 22.80 -16.47
C GLU A 96 -5.12 21.90 -15.38
N GLU A 97 -5.37 20.59 -15.44
CA GLU A 97 -4.80 19.57 -14.57
C GLU A 97 -3.28 19.48 -14.74
N ILE A 98 -2.78 19.54 -15.98
CA ILE A 98 -1.33 19.55 -16.27
C ILE A 98 -0.66 20.79 -15.68
N GLU A 99 -1.27 21.97 -15.84
CA GLU A 99 -0.77 23.21 -15.25
C GLU A 99 -0.73 23.14 -13.72
N PHE A 100 -1.77 22.57 -13.11
CA PHE A 100 -1.81 22.35 -11.66
C PHE A 100 -0.69 21.42 -11.17
N ILE A 101 -0.44 20.31 -11.86
CA ILE A 101 0.67 19.38 -11.54
C ILE A 101 2.01 20.12 -11.59
N LYS A 102 2.25 20.91 -12.64
CA LYS A 102 3.48 21.69 -12.83
C LYS A 102 3.66 22.74 -11.73
N GLN A 103 2.60 23.44 -11.34
CA GLN A 103 2.65 24.46 -10.30
C GLN A 103 2.93 23.86 -8.91
N LYS A 104 2.27 22.74 -8.58
CA LYS A 104 2.43 22.10 -7.27
C LYS A 104 3.72 21.29 -7.10
N LYS A 105 4.52 21.09 -8.17
CA LYS A 105 5.67 20.17 -8.18
C LYS A 105 5.32 18.81 -7.57
N SER A 106 4.15 18.29 -7.97
CA SER A 106 3.66 17.02 -7.46
C SER A 106 4.52 15.87 -7.99
N ASP A 107 4.83 14.89 -7.15
CA ASP A 107 5.50 13.63 -7.53
C ASP A 107 4.54 12.67 -8.28
N LEU A 108 3.46 13.20 -8.84
CA LEU A 108 2.45 12.42 -9.55
C LEU A 108 3.05 11.83 -10.82
N GLN A 109 2.93 10.51 -10.96
CA GLN A 109 3.38 9.78 -12.13
C GLN A 109 2.19 9.16 -12.85
N SER A 110 2.16 9.30 -14.17
CA SER A 110 1.18 8.64 -15.04
C SER A 110 1.87 7.55 -15.84
N PHE A 111 1.28 6.35 -15.84
CA PHE A 111 1.81 5.17 -16.51
C PHE A 111 0.74 4.58 -17.42
N LYS A 112 1.05 4.48 -18.72
CA LYS A 112 0.22 3.77 -19.68
C LYS A 112 0.57 2.28 -19.60
N PHE A 113 -0.40 1.44 -19.23
CA PHE A 113 -0.19 -0.01 -19.06
C PHE A 113 -1.07 -0.88 -19.95
N CYS A 114 -2.07 -0.29 -20.61
CA CYS A 114 -2.98 -0.98 -21.53
C CYS A 114 -3.47 0.00 -22.60
N TYR A 115 -3.88 -0.54 -23.75
CA TYR A 115 -4.65 0.17 -24.76
C TYR A 115 -6.03 -0.45 -24.81
N ASP A 116 -7.08 0.36 -24.77
CA ASP A 116 -8.40 -0.09 -25.18
C ASP A 116 -8.44 -0.14 -26.72
N ALA A 117 -9.27 -1.03 -27.25
CA ALA A 117 -9.39 -1.24 -28.69
C ALA A 117 -10.40 -0.29 -29.36
N VAL A 118 -10.69 0.86 -28.74
CA VAL A 118 -11.70 1.81 -29.21
C VAL A 118 -11.08 2.81 -30.19
#